data_AF-A0A3B1KAK7-F1
#
_entry.id   AF-A0A3B1KAK7-F1
#
_cell.length_a   1.000
_cell.length_b   1.000
_cell.length_c   1.000
_cell.angle_alpha   90.00
_cell.angle_beta   90.00
_cell.angle_gamma   90.00
#
_symmetry.space_group_name_H-M   'P 1'
#
loop_
_entity.id
_entity.type
_entity.pdbx_description
1 polymer ?
#
loop_
_entity_poly.entity_id
_entity_poly.type
_entity_poly.pdbx_seq_one_letter_code
_entity_poly.pdbx_strand_id
1 'polypeptide(L)'
;MGELAEDVELVLDSSVAKSGRYCSLSPSFHRCSLSCWVKENITKKECCFYVEEDGREGICMCGYPKVQHTDEAIKPEEFMRERWDPHRHIREAPTDAYGDIRFGGIGQKTSKYIRVSSNTRVDLLYQLMTEQWKLHPPNLLISVTGGAKNFYMKTHLKDKFRRWLTKVAQSTGAWILTGGTHTGVMKHVGMAVRDYTQSSSSLKGQIVTIGVATWGVIHNREALVHPEVSCYSCYTSFPGDHPTS
;
A
#
# COMPACT_ATOMS: atom_id res chain seq x y z
N MET A 1 -3.22 20.96 -3.53
CA MET A 1 -3.20 19.64 -2.88
C MET A 1 -1.96 19.61 -2.01
N GLY A 2 -2.13 19.39 -0.71
CA GLY A 2 -1.03 19.41 0.26
C GLY A 2 -0.11 18.20 0.12
N GLU A 3 1.18 18.42 0.37
CA GLU A 3 2.30 17.50 0.17
C GLU A 3 2.25 16.21 1.03
N LEU A 4 1.37 16.16 2.04
CA LEU A 4 1.12 14.96 2.84
C LEU A 4 0.26 13.90 2.12
N ALA A 5 -0.41 14.28 1.03
CA ALA A 5 -1.15 13.34 0.20
C ALA A 5 -0.24 12.47 -0.70
N GLU A 6 1.07 12.67 -0.66
CA GLU A 6 2.05 11.98 -1.51
C GLU A 6 2.73 10.79 -0.84
N ASP A 7 2.51 10.55 0.46
CA ASP A 7 2.97 9.31 1.09
C ASP A 7 2.39 8.12 0.33
N VAL A 8 3.21 7.11 0.11
CA VAL A 8 2.86 5.97 -0.74
C VAL A 8 2.67 4.74 0.14
N GLU A 9 1.56 4.06 -0.04
CA GLU A 9 1.38 2.69 0.41
C GLU A 9 1.86 1.74 -0.68
N LEU A 10 2.81 0.88 -0.31
CA LEU A 10 3.21 -0.26 -1.11
C LEU A 10 2.45 -1.48 -0.60
N VAL A 11 1.47 -1.94 -1.37
CA VAL A 11 0.80 -3.22 -1.14
C VAL A 11 1.41 -4.26 -2.07
N LEU A 12 2.05 -5.25 -1.47
CA LEU A 12 2.58 -6.40 -2.18
C LEU A 12 1.59 -7.57 -2.06
N ASP A 13 0.96 -7.92 -3.17
CA ASP A 13 0.33 -9.23 -3.32
C ASP A 13 1.39 -10.22 -3.81
N SER A 14 1.81 -11.09 -2.89
CA SER A 14 2.70 -12.20 -3.19
C SER A 14 1.98 -13.49 -2.80
N SER A 15 1.80 -14.39 -3.76
CA SER A 15 1.31 -15.75 -3.55
C SER A 15 2.22 -16.65 -2.69
N VAL A 16 2.81 -16.20 -1.59
CA VAL A 16 3.75 -17.01 -0.80
C VAL A 16 2.99 -18.15 -0.11
N ALA A 17 3.16 -19.37 -0.62
CA ALA A 17 2.86 -20.58 0.15
C ALA A 17 4.05 -20.86 1.07
N LYS A 18 3.76 -21.20 2.33
CA LYS A 18 4.74 -21.55 3.36
C LYS A 18 5.72 -22.61 2.83
N SER A 19 7.01 -22.28 2.77
CA SER A 19 8.04 -23.28 2.46
C SER A 19 8.24 -24.22 3.65
N GLY A 20 8.51 -25.48 3.32
CA GLY A 20 8.70 -26.60 4.23
C GLY A 20 9.89 -26.46 5.18
N ARG A 21 9.82 -27.26 6.24
CA ARG A 21 10.72 -27.34 7.39
C ARG A 21 12.16 -27.62 6.96
N TYR A 22 13.12 -26.81 7.41
CA TYR A 22 14.41 -27.22 8.01
C TYR A 22 14.99 -26.03 8.82
N CYS A 23 15.46 -26.35 10.03
CA CYS A 23 16.01 -25.60 11.20
C CYS A 23 16.34 -24.10 11.08
N SER A 24 16.19 -23.22 12.08
CA SER A 24 15.55 -23.20 13.41
C SER A 24 15.78 -21.80 14.00
N LEU A 25 14.87 -20.86 13.74
CA LEU A 25 14.69 -19.62 14.51
C LEU A 25 13.17 -19.43 14.67
N SER A 26 12.69 -19.12 15.88
CA SER A 26 11.25 -18.99 16.10
C SER A 26 10.66 -17.87 15.22
N PRO A 27 9.39 -17.99 14.76
CA PRO A 27 8.71 -16.95 13.99
C PRO A 27 8.73 -15.55 14.61
N SER A 28 8.94 -15.48 15.94
CA SER A 28 9.10 -14.25 16.70
C SER A 28 10.43 -13.51 16.45
N PHE A 29 11.55 -14.21 16.23
CA PHE A 29 12.86 -13.55 16.00
C PHE A 29 12.92 -12.83 14.65
N HIS A 30 12.45 -13.48 13.57
CA HIS A 30 12.38 -12.85 12.25
C HIS A 30 11.43 -11.65 12.22
N ARG A 31 10.33 -11.69 13.00
CA ARG A 31 9.39 -10.56 13.12
C ARG A 31 9.96 -9.40 13.92
N CYS A 32 10.74 -9.69 14.97
CA CYS A 32 11.48 -8.67 15.71
C CYS A 32 12.52 -7.98 14.81
N SER A 33 13.26 -8.76 14.02
CA SER A 33 14.26 -8.24 13.05
C SER A 33 13.64 -7.33 11.99
N LEU A 34 12.48 -7.69 11.41
CA LEU A 34 11.79 -6.84 10.44
C LEU A 34 11.32 -5.53 11.08
N SER A 35 10.73 -5.61 12.27
CA SER A 35 10.22 -4.43 12.96
C SER A 35 11.33 -3.44 13.32
N CYS A 36 12.48 -3.91 13.79
CA CYS A 36 13.63 -3.05 14.07
C CYS A 36 14.12 -2.39 12.78
N TRP A 37 14.33 -3.18 11.73
CA TRP A 37 14.80 -2.67 10.45
C TRP A 37 13.86 -1.62 9.86
N VAL A 38 12.54 -1.86 9.87
CA VAL A 38 11.55 -0.90 9.35
C VAL A 38 11.58 0.40 10.15
N LYS A 39 11.61 0.35 11.48
CA LYS A 39 11.65 1.55 12.33
C LYS A 39 12.93 2.37 12.14
N GLU A 40 14.05 1.73 11.82
CA GLU A 40 15.33 2.38 11.59
C GLU A 40 15.49 2.96 10.17
N ASN A 41 14.84 2.36 9.17
CA ASN A 41 15.12 2.65 7.76
C ASN A 41 13.96 3.29 6.99
N ILE A 42 12.72 3.15 7.48
CA ILE A 42 11.53 3.62 6.75
C ILE A 42 10.80 4.69 7.55
N THR A 43 10.67 5.87 6.94
CA THR A 43 9.97 7.01 7.50
C THR A 43 8.61 7.21 6.82
N LYS A 44 7.77 8.03 7.45
CA LYS A 44 6.52 8.60 6.94
C LYS A 44 6.51 10.11 7.19
N LYS A 45 5.67 10.85 6.48
CA LYS A 45 5.47 12.29 6.73
C LYS A 45 4.26 12.53 7.64
N GLU A 46 4.39 13.47 8.56
CA GLU A 46 3.31 13.90 9.47
C GLU A 46 3.19 15.41 9.50
N CYS A 47 1.94 15.92 9.55
CA CYS A 47 1.68 17.32 9.83
C CYS A 47 1.92 17.58 11.32
N CYS A 48 2.91 18.39 11.66
CA CYS A 48 3.19 18.77 13.05
C CYS A 48 2.55 20.09 13.46
N PHE A 49 1.87 20.80 12.54
CA PHE A 49 1.22 22.07 12.80
C PHE A 49 -0.04 22.23 11.96
N TYR A 50 -1.19 22.37 12.63
CA TYR A 50 -2.45 22.67 11.98
C TYR A 50 -2.48 24.13 11.53
N VAL A 51 -2.64 24.33 10.22
CA VAL A 51 -2.95 25.64 9.61
C VAL A 51 -4.19 25.46 8.77
N GLU A 52 -5.27 26.17 9.12
CA GLU A 52 -6.55 26.09 8.42
C GLU A 52 -6.44 26.61 6.98
N GLU A 53 -7.07 25.92 6.03
CA GLU A 53 -7.13 26.32 4.63
C GLU A 53 -8.24 27.36 4.42
N ASP A 54 -7.88 28.51 3.82
CA ASP A 54 -8.85 29.56 3.50
C ASP A 54 -9.98 29.02 2.62
N GLY A 55 -11.22 29.13 3.11
CA GLY A 55 -12.41 28.67 2.40
C GLY A 55 -12.76 27.19 2.58
N ARG A 56 -12.03 26.44 3.42
CA ARG A 56 -12.41 25.08 3.85
C ARG A 56 -12.31 24.94 5.36
N GLU A 57 -13.42 25.26 6.03
CA GLU A 57 -13.51 25.19 7.50
C GLU A 57 -13.13 23.80 8.03
N GLY A 58 -12.22 23.76 9.00
CA GLY A 58 -11.75 22.53 9.64
C GLY A 58 -10.82 21.65 8.80
N ILE A 59 -10.38 22.10 7.63
CA ILE A 59 -9.39 21.42 6.79
C ILE A 59 -8.05 22.13 6.91
N CYS A 60 -6.99 21.38 7.18
CA CYS A 60 -5.64 21.93 7.18
C CYS A 60 -5.12 22.11 5.74
N MET A 61 -4.23 23.07 5.52
CA MET A 61 -3.43 23.25 4.29
C MET A 61 -2.66 21.99 3.87
N CYS A 62 -2.42 21.05 4.78
CA CYS A 62 -1.85 19.75 4.48
C CYS A 62 -2.83 18.78 3.76
N GLY A 63 -4.12 19.13 3.72
CA GLY A 63 -5.22 18.37 3.11
C GLY A 63 -6.01 17.47 4.06
N TYR A 64 -5.58 17.33 5.32
CA TYR A 64 -6.27 16.51 6.32
C TYR A 64 -7.17 17.34 7.24
N PRO A 65 -8.29 16.77 7.70
CA PRO A 65 -9.19 17.45 8.64
C PRO A 65 -8.51 17.63 10.01
N LYS A 66 -8.97 18.62 10.78
CA LYS A 66 -8.46 18.94 12.12
C LYS A 66 -8.41 17.73 13.05
N VAL A 67 -9.42 16.86 12.98
CA VAL A 67 -9.52 15.62 13.79
C VAL A 67 -8.42 14.59 13.51
N GLN A 68 -7.66 14.72 12.42
CA GLN A 68 -6.53 13.86 12.07
C GLN A 68 -5.17 14.44 12.48
N HIS A 69 -5.15 15.57 13.19
CA HIS A 69 -3.95 16.14 13.78
C HIS A 69 -3.87 15.75 15.26
N THR A 70 -2.65 15.60 15.78
CA THR A 70 -2.44 15.37 17.21
C THR A 70 -2.69 16.65 18.00
N ASP A 71 -2.96 16.54 19.31
CA ASP A 71 -3.19 17.70 20.17
C ASP A 71 -1.97 18.65 20.17
N GLU A 72 -0.74 18.11 20.04
CA GLU A 72 0.47 18.93 19.94
C GLU A 72 0.54 19.74 18.63
N ALA A 73 -0.05 19.22 17.56
CA ALA A 73 -0.12 19.92 16.28
C ALA A 73 -1.23 20.98 16.26
N ILE A 74 -2.25 20.83 17.09
CA ILE A 74 -3.32 21.80 17.30
C ILE A 74 -2.88 22.77 18.42
N LYS A 75 -1.97 23.69 18.08
CA LYS A 75 -1.50 24.70 19.04
C LYS A 75 -2.57 25.77 19.31
N PRO A 76 -2.54 26.42 20.50
CA PRO A 76 -3.41 27.56 20.80
C PRO A 76 -3.24 28.71 19.79
N GLU A 77 -4.30 29.52 19.68
CA GLU A 77 -4.56 30.53 18.64
C GLU A 77 -3.43 31.55 18.36
N GLU A 78 -2.46 31.68 19.28
CA GLU A 78 -1.35 32.64 19.21
C GLU A 78 -0.38 32.41 18.03
N PHE A 79 -0.38 31.23 17.40
CA PHE A 79 0.44 30.91 16.21
C PHE A 79 -0.36 30.82 14.90
N MET A 80 -1.68 31.08 14.90
CA MET A 80 -2.57 30.85 13.75
C MET A 80 -2.39 31.83 12.57
N ARG A 81 -1.37 32.69 12.58
CA ARG A 81 -1.05 33.60 11.46
C ARG A 81 0.18 33.20 10.66
N GLU A 82 0.81 32.08 10.98
CA GLU A 82 1.93 31.61 10.18
C GLU A 82 1.46 31.06 8.83
N ARG A 83 2.12 31.49 7.75
CA ARG A 83 1.89 30.92 6.43
C ARG A 83 2.33 29.46 6.43
N TRP A 84 1.47 28.57 5.93
CA TRP A 84 1.81 27.16 5.79
C TRP A 84 3.06 26.98 4.92
N ASP A 85 4.00 26.20 5.44
CA ASP A 85 5.31 25.92 4.85
C ASP A 85 5.64 24.44 5.08
N PRO A 86 5.73 23.61 4.02
CA PRO A 86 6.08 22.20 4.13
C PRO A 86 7.30 21.93 5.01
N HIS A 87 8.35 22.77 4.93
CA HIS A 87 9.60 22.55 5.66
C HIS A 87 9.47 22.74 7.17
N ARG A 88 8.46 23.48 7.62
CA ARG A 88 8.21 23.77 9.04
C ARG A 88 7.03 22.98 9.60
N HIS A 89 6.07 22.64 8.74
CA HIS A 89 4.79 22.04 9.12
C HIS A 89 4.74 20.52 8.87
N ILE A 90 5.68 19.98 8.09
CA ILE A 90 5.82 18.54 7.87
C ILE A 90 7.11 18.05 8.52
N ARG A 91 7.01 16.98 9.29
CA ARG A 91 8.17 16.25 9.83
C ARG A 91 8.19 14.82 9.31
N GLU A 92 9.38 14.23 9.21
CA GLU A 92 9.51 12.79 9.06
C GLU A 92 9.55 12.09 10.42
N ALA A 93 8.87 10.96 10.51
CA ALA A 93 8.87 10.08 11.67
C ALA A 93 8.99 8.62 11.21
N PRO A 94 9.45 7.68 12.04
CA PRO A 94 9.40 6.26 11.73
C PRO A 94 7.99 5.82 11.33
N THR A 95 7.89 4.93 10.33
CA THR A 95 6.57 4.42 9.90
C THR A 95 5.94 3.54 10.98
N ASP A 96 4.63 3.70 11.17
CA ASP A 96 3.78 2.94 12.09
C ASP A 96 2.69 2.14 11.35
N ALA A 97 2.72 2.15 10.03
CA ALA A 97 1.77 1.44 9.19
C ALA A 97 2.51 0.45 8.30
N TYR A 98 2.69 -0.77 8.80
CA TYR A 98 3.30 -1.88 8.07
C TYR A 98 2.86 -3.22 8.63
N GLY A 99 2.84 -4.24 7.78
CA GLY A 99 2.57 -5.60 8.22
C GLY A 99 1.95 -6.46 7.14
N ASP A 100 1.11 -7.38 7.60
CA ASP A 100 0.38 -8.33 6.78
C ASP A 100 -1.10 -7.91 6.75
N ILE A 101 -1.67 -7.69 5.56
CA ILE A 101 -3.09 -7.36 5.33
C ILE A 101 -3.84 -8.58 4.78
N ARG A 102 -5.04 -8.80 5.28
CA ARG A 102 -5.97 -9.81 4.75
C ARG A 102 -7.25 -9.15 4.31
N PHE A 103 -7.57 -9.30 3.03
CA PHE A 103 -8.85 -8.86 2.48
C PHE A 103 -9.93 -9.91 2.83
N GLY A 104 -11.08 -9.45 3.30
CA GLY A 104 -12.22 -10.34 3.58
C GLY A 104 -12.68 -11.14 2.36
N GLY A 105 -13.11 -12.39 2.56
CA GLY A 105 -13.65 -13.28 1.51
C GLY A 105 -13.06 -14.69 1.53
N ILE A 106 -13.74 -15.65 0.90
CA ILE A 106 -13.30 -17.05 0.81
C ILE A 106 -12.04 -17.13 -0.08
N GLY A 107 -10.99 -17.80 0.41
CA GLY A 107 -9.77 -18.11 -0.34
C GLY A 107 -8.79 -16.94 -0.53
N GLN A 108 -8.94 -15.85 0.22
CA GLN A 108 -8.04 -14.68 0.10
C GLN A 108 -6.69 -14.91 0.79
N LYS A 109 -5.62 -14.50 0.10
CA LYS A 109 -4.24 -14.61 0.59
C LYS A 109 -3.89 -13.41 1.47
N THR A 110 -2.87 -13.61 2.30
CA THR A 110 -2.28 -12.54 3.10
C THR A 110 -1.27 -11.80 2.23
N SER A 111 -1.45 -10.49 2.10
CA SER A 111 -0.55 -9.58 1.37
C SER A 111 0.31 -8.80 2.36
N LYS A 112 1.44 -8.26 1.92
CA LYS A 112 2.27 -7.36 2.76
C LYS A 112 1.96 -5.92 2.42
N TYR A 113 1.98 -5.04 3.41
CA TYR A 113 1.84 -3.60 3.19
C TYR A 113 2.86 -2.82 4.02
N ILE A 114 3.22 -1.64 3.51
CA ILE A 114 4.01 -0.64 4.23
C ILE A 114 3.67 0.76 3.71
N ARG A 115 3.54 1.72 4.62
CA ARG A 115 3.54 3.15 4.32
C ARG A 115 4.96 3.68 4.30
N VAL A 116 5.32 4.38 3.23
CA VAL A 116 6.64 4.98 3.04
C VAL A 116 6.53 6.46 2.71
N SER A 117 7.48 7.27 3.20
CA SER A 117 7.65 8.66 2.80
C SER A 117 7.95 8.73 1.30
N SER A 118 7.43 9.74 0.61
CA SER A 118 7.74 9.98 -0.81
C SER A 118 9.23 10.26 -1.07
N ASN A 119 10.00 10.60 -0.04
CA ASN A 119 11.44 10.83 -0.12
C ASN A 119 12.29 9.59 0.25
N THR A 120 11.66 8.44 0.55
CA THR A 120 12.38 7.21 0.91
C THR A 120 13.30 6.79 -0.24
N ARG A 121 14.57 6.51 0.07
CA ARG A 121 15.53 6.12 -0.95
C ARG A 121 15.13 4.79 -1.62
N VAL A 122 15.31 4.73 -2.94
CA VAL A 122 14.89 3.57 -3.75
C VAL A 122 15.69 2.30 -3.41
N ASP A 123 16.94 2.43 -2.99
CA ASP A 123 17.77 1.29 -2.57
C ASP A 123 17.22 0.63 -1.30
N LEU A 124 16.71 1.41 -0.33
CA LEU A 124 16.04 0.87 0.85
C LEU A 124 14.73 0.16 0.48
N LEU A 125 13.96 0.70 -0.47
CA LEU A 125 12.75 0.02 -0.97
C LEU A 125 13.09 -1.31 -1.66
N TYR A 126 14.18 -1.35 -2.43
CA TYR A 126 14.67 -2.58 -3.05
C TYR A 126 15.15 -3.59 -2.01
N GLN A 127 15.87 -3.14 -0.99
CA GLN A 127 16.31 -3.96 0.15
C GLN A 127 15.12 -4.52 0.93
N LEU A 128 14.10 -3.71 1.19
CA LEU A 128 12.85 -4.15 1.80
C LEU A 128 12.22 -5.29 0.97
N MET A 129 12.05 -5.10 -0.34
CA MET A 129 11.41 -6.10 -1.20
C MET A 129 12.21 -7.41 -1.28
N THR A 130 13.53 -7.35 -1.43
CA THR A 130 14.36 -8.53 -1.70
C THR A 130 14.90 -9.20 -0.43
N GLU A 131 15.34 -8.43 0.56
CA GLU A 131 15.92 -8.95 1.79
C GLU A 131 14.89 -9.16 2.89
N GLN A 132 13.95 -8.23 3.07
CA GLN A 132 12.99 -8.30 4.17
C GLN A 132 11.75 -9.11 3.79
N TRP A 133 11.20 -8.87 2.60
CA TRP A 133 10.06 -9.60 2.06
C TRP A 133 10.43 -10.86 1.27
N LYS A 134 11.73 -11.11 1.07
CA LYS A 134 12.28 -12.31 0.41
C LYS A 134 11.75 -12.52 -1.01
N LEU A 135 11.48 -11.44 -1.73
CA LEU A 135 11.13 -11.52 -3.14
C LEU A 135 12.36 -11.83 -3.98
N HIS A 136 12.22 -12.77 -4.90
CA HIS A 136 13.23 -12.97 -5.93
C HIS A 136 13.29 -11.72 -6.82
N PRO A 137 14.50 -11.18 -7.10
CA PRO A 137 14.67 -10.10 -8.05
C PRO A 137 14.02 -10.43 -9.39
N PRO A 138 13.32 -9.47 -10.02
CA PRO A 138 12.64 -9.71 -11.29
C PRO A 138 13.63 -9.73 -12.44
N ASN A 139 13.34 -10.53 -13.47
CA ASN A 139 14.04 -10.42 -14.76
C ASN A 139 13.46 -9.31 -15.66
N LEU A 140 12.27 -8.81 -15.31
CA LEU A 140 11.51 -7.81 -16.06
C LEU A 140 10.57 -7.04 -15.12
N LEU A 141 10.42 -5.73 -15.34
CA LEU A 141 9.40 -4.91 -14.69
C LEU A 141 8.32 -4.55 -15.70
N ILE A 142 7.06 -4.82 -15.35
CA ILE A 142 5.89 -4.45 -16.14
C ILE A 142 5.11 -3.39 -15.38
N SER A 143 5.17 -2.15 -15.83
CA SER A 143 4.34 -1.07 -15.27
C SER A 143 3.02 -0.98 -16.03
N VAL A 144 1.90 -1.14 -15.31
CA VAL A 144 0.55 -0.98 -15.85
C VAL A 144 -0.09 0.25 -15.23
N THR A 145 -0.32 1.25 -16.06
CA THR A 145 -0.97 2.51 -15.69
C THR A 145 -2.20 2.76 -16.58
N GLY A 146 -3.06 3.68 -16.17
CA GLY A 146 -4.20 4.11 -16.96
C GLY A 146 -5.22 4.88 -16.12
N GLY A 147 -6.39 5.15 -16.72
CA GLY A 147 -7.43 5.93 -16.06
C GLY A 147 -7.91 5.30 -14.75
N ALA A 148 -8.12 6.14 -13.74
CA ALA A 148 -8.69 5.76 -12.44
C ALA A 148 -10.23 5.72 -12.43
N LYS A 149 -10.89 6.19 -13.51
CA LYS A 149 -12.34 6.10 -13.66
C LYS A 149 -12.73 4.68 -14.08
N ASN A 150 -13.70 4.09 -13.40
CA ASN A 150 -14.25 2.80 -13.78
C ASN A 150 -14.83 2.83 -15.20
N PHE A 151 -14.58 1.78 -15.96
CA PHE A 151 -15.10 1.62 -17.31
C PHE A 151 -15.50 0.17 -17.56
N TYR A 152 -16.34 -0.03 -18.57
CA TYR A 152 -16.69 -1.36 -19.02
C TYR A 152 -15.70 -1.83 -20.08
N MET A 153 -14.99 -2.92 -19.79
CA MET A 153 -14.13 -3.61 -20.76
C MET A 153 -14.90 -4.76 -21.41
N LYS A 154 -15.00 -4.75 -22.75
CA LYS A 154 -15.61 -5.86 -23.51
C LYS A 154 -14.96 -7.20 -23.12
N THR A 155 -15.77 -8.23 -22.89
CA THR A 155 -15.33 -9.54 -22.38
C THR A 155 -14.15 -10.12 -23.16
N HIS A 156 -14.20 -10.09 -24.49
CA HIS A 156 -13.11 -10.58 -25.34
C HIS A 156 -11.76 -9.85 -25.12
N LEU A 157 -11.80 -8.53 -24.91
CA LEU A 157 -10.59 -7.75 -24.61
C LEU A 157 -10.08 -8.05 -23.19
N LYS A 158 -10.99 -8.15 -22.22
CA LYS A 158 -10.68 -8.52 -20.83
C LYS A 158 -9.95 -9.87 -20.76
N ASP A 159 -10.42 -10.86 -21.52
CA ASP A 159 -9.80 -12.18 -21.56
C ASP A 159 -8.42 -12.17 -22.23
N LYS A 160 -8.26 -11.45 -23.34
CA LYS A 160 -6.95 -11.30 -23.99
C LYS A 160 -5.95 -10.59 -23.07
N PHE A 161 -6.36 -9.49 -22.44
CA PHE A 161 -5.55 -8.74 -21.49
C PHE A 161 -5.11 -9.61 -20.32
N ARG A 162 -6.05 -10.30 -19.67
CA ARG A 162 -5.79 -11.22 -18.55
C ARG A 162 -4.79 -12.31 -18.92
N ARG A 163 -5.01 -12.98 -20.07
CA ARG A 163 -4.13 -14.07 -20.53
C ARG A 163 -2.74 -13.55 -20.87
N TRP A 164 -2.63 -12.43 -21.57
CA TRP A 164 -1.35 -11.82 -21.91
C TRP A 164 -0.56 -11.45 -20.64
N LEU A 165 -1.20 -10.71 -19.73
CA LEU A 165 -0.53 -10.21 -18.53
C LEU A 165 0.00 -11.35 -17.65
N THR A 166 -0.86 -12.32 -17.37
CA THR A 166 -0.50 -13.45 -16.49
C THR A 166 0.53 -14.37 -17.15
N LYS A 167 0.42 -14.61 -18.46
CA LYS A 167 1.36 -15.44 -19.21
C LYS A 167 2.76 -14.82 -19.24
N VAL A 168 2.88 -13.53 -19.57
CA VAL A 168 4.18 -12.83 -19.65
C VAL A 168 4.84 -12.77 -18.28
N ALA A 169 4.07 -12.39 -17.24
CA ALA A 169 4.61 -12.29 -15.89
C ALA A 169 5.11 -13.65 -15.37
N GLN A 170 4.34 -14.72 -15.59
CA GLN A 170 4.75 -16.07 -15.22
C GLN A 170 5.98 -16.54 -16.00
N SER A 171 6.02 -16.36 -17.33
CA SER A 171 7.07 -16.93 -18.17
C SER A 171 8.43 -16.27 -17.98
N THR A 172 8.43 -14.99 -17.58
CA THR A 172 9.66 -14.21 -17.41
C THR A 172 10.09 -14.07 -15.95
N GLY A 173 9.20 -14.34 -14.99
CA GLY A 173 9.43 -13.97 -13.60
C GLY A 173 9.41 -12.45 -13.41
N ALA A 174 8.49 -11.76 -14.09
CA ALA A 174 8.36 -10.31 -13.98
C ALA A 174 7.66 -9.88 -12.69
N TRP A 175 7.98 -8.68 -12.21
CA TRP A 175 7.11 -7.96 -11.27
C TRP A 175 6.16 -7.05 -12.04
N ILE A 176 4.90 -7.06 -11.61
CA ILE A 176 3.87 -6.15 -12.13
C ILE A 176 3.74 -4.98 -11.16
N LEU A 177 3.95 -3.76 -11.63
CA LEU A 177 3.71 -2.52 -10.88
C LEU A 177 2.41 -1.87 -11.36
N THR A 178 1.55 -1.46 -10.43
CA THR A 178 0.26 -0.82 -10.73
C THR A 178 -0.13 0.18 -9.63
N GLY A 179 -1.10 1.05 -9.89
CA GLY A 179 -1.55 2.11 -8.96
C GLY A 179 -2.29 1.65 -7.70
N GLY A 180 -2.35 0.34 -7.41
CA GLY A 180 -2.78 -0.21 -6.11
C GLY A 180 -4.23 0.01 -5.68
N THR A 181 -5.05 0.72 -6.46
CA THR A 181 -6.45 1.04 -6.13
C THR A 181 -7.45 0.14 -6.86
N HIS A 182 -8.63 -0.06 -6.27
CA HIS A 182 -9.71 -0.87 -6.86
C HIS A 182 -10.59 -0.06 -7.84
N THR A 183 -9.97 0.71 -8.73
CA THR A 183 -10.69 1.50 -9.74
C THR A 183 -10.01 1.45 -11.12
N GLY A 184 -10.80 1.68 -12.18
CA GLY A 184 -10.31 1.84 -13.54
C GLY A 184 -9.44 0.68 -14.05
N VAL A 185 -8.27 1.01 -14.63
CA VAL A 185 -7.35 0.00 -15.18
C VAL A 185 -6.77 -0.90 -14.08
N MET A 186 -6.45 -0.34 -12.90
CA MET A 186 -5.86 -1.08 -11.78
C MET A 186 -6.79 -2.19 -11.27
N LYS A 187 -8.10 -1.94 -11.26
CA LYS A 187 -9.12 -2.97 -10.97
C LYS A 187 -9.03 -4.17 -11.90
N HIS A 188 -8.86 -3.95 -13.20
CA HIS A 188 -8.74 -5.05 -14.18
C HIS A 188 -7.43 -5.83 -14.04
N VAL A 189 -6.34 -5.17 -13.66
CA VAL A 189 -5.06 -5.83 -13.31
C VAL A 189 -5.24 -6.75 -12.11
N GLY A 190 -5.83 -6.23 -11.02
CA GLY A 190 -6.07 -7.03 -9.80
C GLY A 190 -6.96 -8.24 -10.06
N MET A 191 -8.01 -8.07 -10.87
CA MET A 191 -8.87 -9.20 -11.29
C MET A 191 -8.07 -10.25 -12.08
N ALA A 192 -7.22 -9.86 -13.03
CA ALA A 192 -6.44 -10.79 -13.82
C ALA A 192 -5.47 -11.62 -12.97
N VAL A 193 -4.78 -10.99 -12.02
CA VAL A 193 -3.84 -11.64 -11.09
C VAL A 193 -4.57 -12.57 -10.12
N ARG A 194 -5.71 -12.12 -9.57
CA ARG A 194 -6.55 -12.93 -8.68
C ARG A 194 -7.05 -14.20 -9.37
N ASP A 195 -7.58 -14.07 -10.58
CA ASP A 195 -8.12 -15.20 -11.34
C ASP A 195 -7.03 -16.24 -11.67
N TYR A 196 -5.82 -15.78 -12.00
CA TYR A 196 -4.66 -16.67 -12.19
C TYR A 196 -4.29 -17.38 -10.88
N THR A 197 -4.28 -16.66 -9.77
CA THR A 197 -3.92 -17.21 -8.46
C THR A 197 -4.92 -18.26 -7.95
N GLN A 198 -6.20 -18.10 -8.28
CA GLN A 198 -7.25 -19.07 -7.95
C GLN A 198 -7.24 -20.31 -8.85
N SER A 199 -6.81 -20.16 -10.10
CA SER A 199 -6.77 -21.26 -11.08
C SER A 199 -5.45 -22.04 -11.07
N SER A 200 -4.37 -21.44 -10.61
CA SER A 200 -3.05 -22.07 -10.54
C SER A 200 -2.86 -22.83 -9.22
N SER A 201 -2.81 -24.15 -9.30
CA SER A 201 -2.43 -25.05 -8.19
C SER A 201 -0.91 -25.21 -8.02
N SER A 202 -0.12 -24.60 -8.92
CA SER A 202 1.34 -24.75 -8.97
C SER A 202 2.04 -23.77 -8.05
N LEU A 203 2.93 -24.29 -7.19
CA LEU A 203 3.90 -23.51 -6.40
C LEU A 203 5.01 -22.89 -7.28
N LYS A 204 5.19 -23.37 -8.52
CA LYS A 204 6.14 -22.83 -9.51
C LYS A 204 5.44 -21.81 -10.40
N GLY A 205 5.88 -20.55 -10.35
CA GLY A 205 5.37 -19.47 -11.21
C GLY A 205 4.40 -18.50 -10.51
N GLN A 206 4.71 -18.15 -9.27
CA GLN A 206 4.02 -17.09 -8.53
C GLN A 206 4.28 -15.73 -9.20
N ILE A 207 3.21 -15.02 -9.50
CA ILE A 207 3.28 -13.65 -10.02
C ILE A 207 3.45 -12.72 -8.81
N VAL A 208 4.39 -11.78 -8.93
CA VAL A 208 4.57 -10.72 -7.95
C VAL A 208 3.88 -9.46 -8.47
N THR A 209 2.93 -8.94 -7.71
CA THR A 209 2.24 -7.69 -8.05
C THR A 209 2.42 -6.68 -6.92
N ILE A 210 2.91 -5.49 -7.27
CA ILE A 210 3.16 -4.37 -6.37
C ILE A 210 2.16 -3.27 -6.73
N GLY A 211 1.24 -3.00 -5.80
CA GLY A 211 0.34 -1.87 -5.82
C GLY A 211 0.98 -0.67 -5.13
N VAL A 212 1.00 0.47 -5.81
CA VAL A 212 1.56 1.73 -5.34
C VAL A 212 0.41 2.73 -5.27
N ALA A 213 -0.09 3.02 -4.07
CA ALA A 213 -1.24 3.90 -3.86
C ALA A 213 -0.86 5.07 -2.95
N THR A 214 -1.51 6.22 -3.08
CA THR A 214 -1.28 7.34 -2.15
C THR A 214 -2.03 7.10 -0.84
N TRP A 215 -1.33 7.22 0.29
CA TRP A 215 -1.88 6.97 1.63
C TRP A 215 -3.14 7.82 1.92
N GLY A 216 -3.16 9.07 1.46
CA GLY A 216 -4.29 9.98 1.64
C GLY A 216 -5.61 9.52 1.01
N VAL A 217 -5.57 8.69 -0.05
CA VAL A 217 -6.78 8.20 -0.74
C VAL A 217 -7.25 6.83 -0.25
N ILE A 218 -6.50 6.21 0.66
CA ILE A 218 -6.81 4.89 1.19
C ILE A 218 -7.88 5.05 2.25
N HIS A 219 -8.98 4.33 2.03
CA HIS A 219 -10.13 4.33 2.91
C HIS A 219 -9.85 3.42 4.10
N ASN A 220 -10.36 3.76 5.28
CA ASN A 220 -10.16 2.99 6.51
C ASN A 220 -8.67 2.71 6.83
N ARG A 221 -7.78 3.65 6.47
CA ARG A 221 -6.32 3.56 6.65
C ARG A 221 -5.92 3.53 8.13
N GLU A 222 -6.77 4.06 9.01
CA GLU A 222 -6.64 4.00 10.46
C GLU A 222 -6.53 2.56 10.98
N ALA A 223 -7.18 1.58 10.31
CA ALA A 223 -7.05 0.16 10.65
C ALA A 223 -5.68 -0.43 10.29
N LEU A 224 -4.87 0.29 9.51
CA LEU A 224 -3.53 -0.09 9.07
C LEU A 224 -2.43 0.57 9.93
N VAL A 225 -2.78 1.47 10.85
CA VAL A 225 -1.84 2.14 11.75
C VAL A 225 -1.74 1.37 13.07
N HIS A 226 -0.53 0.93 13.42
CA HIS A 226 -0.25 0.14 14.63
C HIS A 226 1.00 0.68 15.34
N PRO A 227 0.85 1.52 16.39
CA PRO A 227 1.98 2.08 17.15
C PRO A 227 2.84 1.00 17.80
N GLU A 228 2.19 -0.11 18.18
CA GLU A 228 2.81 -1.29 18.73
C GLU A 228 2.45 -2.47 17.84
N VAL A 229 3.48 -3.20 17.37
CA VAL A 229 3.37 -4.32 16.42
C VAL A 229 2.52 -5.43 17.02
N SER A 230 1.21 -5.31 16.84
CA SER A 230 0.24 -6.33 17.22
C SER A 230 -0.22 -7.11 15.99
N CYS A 231 -0.50 -8.37 16.24
CA CYS A 231 -0.53 -9.44 15.27
C CYS A 231 -1.83 -9.42 14.46
N TYR A 232 -1.73 -9.21 13.14
CA TYR A 232 -2.78 -9.30 12.10
C TYR A 232 -3.80 -8.15 12.03
N SER A 233 -3.73 -7.35 10.97
CA SER A 233 -4.82 -6.44 10.57
C SER A 233 -5.82 -7.19 9.66
N CYS A 234 -7.11 -7.16 10.01
CA CYS A 234 -8.20 -7.59 9.13
C CYS A 234 -8.75 -6.37 8.39
N TYR A 235 -8.61 -6.31 7.06
CA TYR A 235 -9.20 -5.25 6.26
C TYR A 235 -10.45 -5.78 5.54
N THR A 236 -11.60 -5.19 5.84
CA THR A 236 -12.86 -5.50 5.17
C THR A 236 -13.17 -4.43 4.13
N SER A 237 -13.10 -4.77 2.85
CA SER A 237 -13.70 -3.96 1.79
C SER A 237 -15.21 -4.20 1.78
N PHE A 238 -16.04 -3.18 2.00
CA PHE A 238 -17.49 -3.33 1.91
C PHE A 238 -17.94 -3.54 0.46
N PRO A 239 -18.92 -4.42 0.19
CA PRO A 239 -19.61 -4.48 -1.09
C PRO A 239 -20.75 -3.46 -1.10
N GLY A 240 -20.62 -2.39 -1.87
CA GLY A 240 -21.68 -1.40 -2.06
C GLY A 240 -21.69 -0.92 -3.51
N ASP A 241 -22.54 -1.54 -4.32
CA ASP A 241 -23.38 -0.93 -5.37
C ASP A 241 -24.07 -2.05 -6.17
N HIS A 242 -25.19 -2.53 -5.62
CA HIS A 242 -26.23 -3.15 -6.43
C HIS A 242 -27.19 -2.05 -6.89
N PRO A 243 -27.59 -2.01 -8.16
CA PRO A 243 -28.56 -1.05 -8.65
C PRO A 243 -29.94 -1.42 -8.09
N THR A 244 -30.54 -0.50 -7.34
CA THR A 244 -31.98 -0.51 -7.12
C THR A 244 -32.68 -0.07 -8.40
N SER A 245 -33.84 -0.71 -8.64
CA SER A 245 -34.74 -0.58 -9.79
C SER A 245 -35.02 0.84 -10.27
#